data_AF-A0A857ZWZ9-F1
#
_entry.id   AF-A0A857ZWZ9-F1
#
_cell.length_a   1.000
_cell.length_b   1.000
_cell.length_c   1.000
_cell.angle_alpha   90.00
_cell.angle_beta   90.00
_cell.angle_gamma   90.00
#
_symmetry.space_group_name_H-M   'P 1'
#
loop_
_entity.id
_entity.type
_entity.pdbx_description
1 polymer ?
#
loop_
_entity_poly.entity_id
_entity_poly.type
_entity_poly.pdbx_seq_one_letter_code
_entity_poly.pdbx_strand_id
1 'polypeptide(L)'
;VTSTKIEAAAANVLFWKEGVHELLRLLQRFNNLHVAGQLVISAPTKDSLQAGLELHFANLTDETHAIQLLRSEAKSLETHGISASTSVRVQRKASSELRMKPDLYPPHYGILEATVLISAAIFHATDGPALIASKLSELTLKPNDILFTSNLGGRVSENTAIEIALHPAWREAAQLVTLVRAVEPSVEGKLSALDNLTARDVPVLYSIDPTAKISYRNLGDPQEKEFQARYWGADNYARLVATKTAWDPSHLFMTSLGVG
;
A
#
# COMPACT_ATOMS: atom_id res chain seq x y z
N VAL A 1 0.37 -19.04 -6.83
CA VAL A 1 -0.15 -17.94 -6.00
C VAL A 1 -0.79 -18.56 -4.77
N THR A 2 -0.44 -18.09 -3.58
CA THR A 2 -1.13 -18.48 -2.33
C THR A 2 -1.84 -17.27 -1.76
N SER A 3 -3.01 -17.48 -1.16
CA SER A 3 -3.78 -16.40 -0.57
C SER A 3 -4.22 -16.81 0.84
N THR A 4 -3.90 -15.99 1.84
CA THR A 4 -4.41 -16.13 3.21
C THR A 4 -5.38 -14.99 3.50
N LYS A 5 -6.63 -15.31 3.82
CA LYS A 5 -7.65 -14.35 4.25
C LYS A 5 -7.90 -14.53 5.75
N ILE A 6 -7.91 -13.42 6.49
CA ILE A 6 -8.35 -13.37 7.89
C ILE A 6 -9.59 -12.47 8.02
N GLU A 7 -10.46 -12.80 8.95
CA GLU A 7 -11.69 -12.04 9.21
C GLU A 7 -12.07 -12.11 10.70
N ALA A 8 -12.49 -10.97 11.25
CA ALA A 8 -12.93 -10.83 12.64
C ALA A 8 -13.99 -9.72 12.79
N ALA A 9 -14.66 -9.70 13.93
CA ALA A 9 -15.53 -8.58 14.30
C ALA A 9 -14.71 -7.27 14.39
N ALA A 10 -15.30 -6.14 13.99
CA ALA A 10 -14.62 -4.83 14.04
C ALA A 10 -14.19 -4.42 15.45
N ALA A 11 -14.90 -4.91 16.47
CA ALA A 11 -14.56 -4.70 17.88
C ALA A 11 -13.41 -5.60 18.39
N ASN A 12 -12.90 -6.53 17.58
CA ASN A 12 -11.80 -7.41 17.98
C ASN A 12 -10.48 -6.63 18.00
N VAL A 13 -10.05 -6.23 19.19
CA VAL A 13 -8.81 -5.49 19.43
C VAL A 13 -7.53 -6.22 19.01
N LEU A 14 -7.59 -7.55 18.84
CA LEU A 14 -6.46 -8.38 18.40
C LEU A 14 -6.34 -8.47 16.88
N PHE A 15 -7.33 -8.00 16.11
CA PHE A 15 -7.28 -8.05 14.65
C PHE A 15 -6.01 -7.41 14.08
N TRP A 16 -5.64 -6.22 14.58
CA TRP A 16 -4.42 -5.54 14.15
C TRP A 16 -3.17 -6.15 14.79
N LYS A 17 -3.19 -6.30 16.11
CA LYS A 17 -2.02 -6.70 16.92
C LYS A 17 -1.52 -8.11 16.60
N GLU A 18 -2.44 -9.03 16.33
CA GLU A 18 -2.12 -10.44 16.05
C GLU A 18 -2.38 -10.78 14.58
N GLY A 19 -3.54 -10.39 14.03
CA GLY A 19 -3.92 -10.74 12.66
C GLY A 19 -3.10 -10.03 11.58
N VAL A 20 -3.23 -8.71 11.48
CA VAL A 20 -2.52 -7.90 10.47
C VAL A 20 -1.01 -7.98 10.67
N HIS A 21 -0.56 -7.98 11.92
CA HIS A 21 0.84 -8.23 12.27
C HIS A 21 1.34 -9.57 11.70
N GLU A 22 0.61 -10.67 11.87
CA GLU A 22 1.02 -11.97 11.33
C GLU A 22 1.09 -11.96 9.79
N LEU A 23 0.14 -11.31 9.12
CA LEU A 23 0.20 -11.17 7.66
C LEU A 23 1.41 -10.33 7.20
N LEU A 24 1.74 -9.24 7.90
CA LEU A 24 2.93 -8.44 7.61
C LEU A 24 4.22 -9.22 7.89
N ARG A 25 4.26 -10.03 8.95
CA ARG A 25 5.40 -10.90 9.27
C ARG A 25 5.60 -11.95 8.19
N LEU A 26 4.53 -12.58 7.70
CA LEU A 26 4.59 -13.50 6.58
C LEU A 26 5.08 -12.78 5.31
N LEU A 27 4.53 -11.61 4.98
CA LEU A 27 4.98 -10.81 3.84
C LEU A 27 6.48 -10.49 3.94
N GLN A 28 6.96 -10.05 5.11
CA GLN A 28 8.37 -9.77 5.38
C GLN A 28 9.23 -11.03 5.18
N ARG A 29 8.83 -12.16 5.78
CA ARG A 29 9.52 -13.45 5.67
C ARG A 29 9.66 -13.90 4.22
N PHE A 30 8.58 -13.82 3.44
CA PHE A 30 8.56 -14.25 2.06
C PHE A 30 9.28 -13.26 1.12
N ASN A 31 9.23 -11.97 1.39
CA ASN A 31 10.05 -10.98 0.69
C ASN A 31 11.55 -11.26 0.84
N ASN A 32 12.01 -11.67 2.04
CA ASN A 32 13.39 -12.10 2.27
C ASN A 32 13.77 -13.38 1.49
N LEU A 33 12.77 -14.15 1.03
CA LEU A 33 12.93 -15.31 0.15
C LEU A 33 12.67 -14.96 -1.33
N HIS A 34 12.66 -13.66 -1.68
CA HIS A 34 12.38 -13.15 -3.03
C HIS A 34 10.99 -13.51 -3.58
N VAL A 35 10.02 -13.72 -2.68
CA VAL A 35 8.61 -13.92 -3.02
C VAL A 35 7.86 -12.62 -2.79
N ALA A 36 7.35 -12.04 -3.88
CA ALA A 36 6.55 -10.82 -3.83
C ALA A 36 5.16 -11.11 -3.25
N GLY A 37 4.57 -10.11 -2.61
CA GLY A 37 3.20 -10.22 -2.11
C GLY A 37 2.47 -8.90 -1.98
N GLN A 38 1.19 -9.01 -1.69
CA GLN A 38 0.31 -7.87 -1.45
C GLN A 38 -0.61 -8.18 -0.27
N LEU A 39 -0.56 -7.31 0.74
CA LEU A 39 -1.54 -7.23 1.80
C LEU A 39 -2.66 -6.26 1.41
N VAL A 40 -3.91 -6.66 1.56
CA VAL A 40 -5.11 -5.83 1.42
C VAL A 40 -5.94 -5.93 2.69
N ILE A 41 -6.43 -4.81 3.20
CA ILE A 41 -7.24 -4.69 4.40
C ILE A 41 -8.48 -3.86 4.04
N SER A 42 -9.65 -4.30 4.50
CA SER A 42 -10.91 -3.60 4.30
C SER A 42 -11.88 -3.85 5.45
N ALA A 43 -12.94 -3.05 5.50
CA ALA A 43 -14.09 -3.27 6.38
C ALA A 43 -15.30 -3.63 5.50
N PRO A 44 -15.57 -4.92 5.22
CA PRO A 44 -16.68 -5.30 4.34
C PRO A 44 -18.04 -4.79 4.83
N THR A 45 -18.20 -4.71 6.15
CA THR A 45 -19.35 -4.12 6.83
C THR A 45 -18.86 -3.21 7.95
N LYS A 46 -19.75 -2.44 8.57
CA LYS A 46 -19.40 -1.64 9.76
C LYS A 46 -18.98 -2.49 10.98
N ASP A 47 -19.36 -3.77 10.99
CA ASP A 47 -19.20 -4.68 12.11
C ASP A 47 -18.11 -5.74 11.88
N SER A 48 -17.45 -5.73 10.72
CA SER A 48 -16.42 -6.71 10.34
C SER A 48 -15.18 -6.07 9.71
N LEU A 49 -14.02 -6.64 10.05
CA LEU A 49 -12.74 -6.33 9.40
C LEU A 49 -12.21 -7.58 8.70
N GLN A 50 -11.58 -7.36 7.55
CA GLN A 50 -10.95 -8.40 6.76
C GLN A 50 -9.56 -7.95 6.33
N ALA A 51 -8.60 -8.88 6.34
CA ALA A 51 -7.33 -8.70 5.66
C ALA A 51 -6.98 -9.92 4.83
N GLY A 52 -6.23 -9.73 3.75
CA GLY A 52 -5.80 -10.76 2.84
C GLY A 52 -4.35 -10.55 2.43
N LEU A 53 -3.53 -11.60 2.50
CA LEU A 53 -2.19 -11.63 1.97
C LEU A 53 -2.16 -12.55 0.75
N GLU A 54 -1.80 -12.02 -0.41
CA GLU A 54 -1.46 -12.80 -1.60
C GLU A 54 0.06 -12.85 -1.78
N LEU A 55 0.61 -14.03 -2.07
CA LEU A 55 2.02 -14.26 -2.37
C LEU A 55 2.21 -14.90 -3.74
N HIS A 56 3.16 -14.37 -4.51
CA HIS A 56 3.43 -14.75 -5.89
C HIS A 56 4.78 -15.48 -6.00
N PHE A 57 4.72 -16.81 -6.00
CA PHE A 57 5.87 -17.68 -6.22
C PHE A 57 6.15 -17.80 -7.72
N ALA A 58 7.11 -17.03 -8.23
CA ALA A 58 7.53 -17.11 -9.62
C ALA A 58 8.13 -18.49 -9.93
N ASN A 59 7.77 -19.06 -11.08
CA ASN A 59 8.28 -20.36 -11.56
C ASN A 59 7.99 -21.57 -10.65
N LEU A 60 7.04 -21.47 -9.71
CA LEU A 60 6.59 -22.59 -8.89
C LEU A 60 5.17 -23.00 -9.28
N THR A 61 5.01 -24.24 -9.71
CA THR A 61 3.71 -24.83 -10.08
C THR A 61 3.23 -25.93 -9.13
N ASP A 62 4.06 -26.36 -8.18
CA ASP A 62 3.65 -27.32 -7.16
C ASP A 62 2.85 -26.61 -6.07
N GLU A 63 1.53 -26.77 -6.14
CA GLU A 63 0.59 -26.17 -5.19
C GLU A 63 0.75 -26.75 -3.78
N THR A 64 1.09 -28.03 -3.66
CA THR A 64 1.27 -28.70 -2.37
C THR A 64 2.50 -28.14 -1.67
N HIS A 65 3.60 -28.00 -2.41
CA HIS A 65 4.81 -27.38 -1.88
C HIS A 65 4.56 -25.93 -1.45
N ALA A 66 3.91 -25.12 -2.30
CA ALA A 66 3.65 -23.71 -2.01
C ALA A 66 2.78 -23.54 -0.75
N ILE A 67 1.69 -24.31 -0.63
CA ILE A 67 0.79 -24.20 0.53
C ILE A 67 1.42 -24.75 1.81
N GLN A 68 2.25 -25.79 1.73
CA GLN A 68 2.98 -26.31 2.88
C GLN A 68 4.00 -25.30 3.40
N LEU A 69 4.73 -24.63 2.50
CA LEU A 69 5.69 -23.59 2.88
C LEU A 69 5.01 -22.46 3.64
N LEU A 70 3.88 -21.95 3.14
CA LEU A 70 3.09 -20.92 3.83
C LEU A 70 2.55 -21.40 5.19
N ARG A 71 1.95 -22.60 5.23
CA ARG A 71 1.40 -23.17 6.48
C ARG A 71 2.46 -23.44 7.54
N SER A 72 3.66 -23.83 7.14
CA SER A 72 4.76 -24.10 8.07
C SER A 72 5.27 -22.84 8.78
N GLU A 73 5.06 -21.68 8.17
CA GLU A 73 5.45 -20.38 8.71
C GLU A 73 4.30 -19.71 9.45
N ALA A 74 3.04 -19.95 9.07
CA ALA A 74 1.87 -19.26 9.62
C ALA A 74 1.54 -19.67 11.06
N LYS A 75 1.22 -18.68 11.90
CA LYS A 75 0.71 -18.88 13.27
C LYS A 75 -0.81 -19.03 13.27
N SER A 76 -1.34 -19.84 14.20
CA SER A 76 -2.78 -19.91 14.42
C SER A 76 -3.31 -18.62 15.04
N LEU A 77 -4.46 -18.15 14.53
CA LEU A 77 -5.15 -16.96 15.02
C LEU A 77 -6.53 -17.28 15.64
N GLU A 78 -6.93 -18.56 15.65
CA GLU A 78 -8.25 -18.99 16.14
C GLU A 78 -8.45 -18.64 17.61
N THR A 79 -7.40 -18.77 18.42
CA THR A 79 -7.42 -18.41 19.85
C THR A 79 -7.64 -16.92 20.10
N HIS A 80 -7.47 -16.08 19.07
CA HIS A 80 -7.70 -14.63 19.12
C HIS A 80 -9.07 -14.22 18.59
N GLY A 81 -9.96 -15.19 18.28
CA GLY A 81 -11.26 -14.91 17.68
C GLY A 81 -11.17 -14.36 16.26
N ILE A 82 -10.11 -14.73 15.54
CA ILE A 82 -9.87 -14.34 14.15
C ILE A 82 -9.97 -15.61 13.30
N SER A 83 -10.92 -15.62 12.37
CA SER A 83 -11.02 -16.70 11.40
C SER A 83 -9.93 -16.55 10.33
N ALA A 84 -9.31 -17.65 9.93
CA ALA A 84 -8.28 -17.65 8.90
C ALA A 84 -8.55 -18.76 7.88
N SER A 85 -8.37 -18.45 6.60
CA SER A 85 -8.46 -19.42 5.51
C SER A 85 -7.30 -19.21 4.54
N THR A 86 -6.77 -20.30 4.00
CA THR A 86 -5.66 -20.25 3.04
C THR A 86 -5.97 -21.10 1.83
N SER A 87 -5.74 -20.54 0.64
CA SER A 87 -5.91 -21.21 -0.64
C SER A 87 -4.65 -21.08 -1.50
N VAL A 88 -4.58 -21.92 -2.53
CA VAL A 88 -3.49 -21.94 -3.50
C VAL A 88 -4.07 -22.12 -4.91
N ARG A 89 -3.46 -21.45 -5.88
CA ARG A 89 -3.75 -21.65 -7.31
C ARG A 89 -2.48 -21.54 -8.15
N VAL A 90 -2.34 -22.37 -9.18
CA VAL A 90 -1.35 -22.17 -10.25
C VAL A 90 -1.84 -21.13 -11.24
N GLN A 91 -1.05 -20.08 -11.43
CA GLN A 91 -1.25 -19.13 -12.52
C GLN A 91 -0.23 -19.42 -13.63
N ARG A 92 -0.68 -20.02 -14.73
CA ARG A 92 0.22 -20.47 -15.81
C ARG A 92 0.86 -19.32 -16.60
N LYS A 93 0.18 -18.18 -16.70
CA LYS A 93 0.69 -16.97 -17.37
C LYS A 93 0.41 -15.76 -16.50
N ALA A 94 1.35 -14.83 -16.42
CA ALA A 94 1.12 -13.55 -15.74
C ALA A 94 -0.12 -12.82 -16.31
N SER A 95 -0.38 -12.97 -17.62
CA SER A 95 -1.55 -12.40 -18.29
C SER A 95 -2.87 -13.15 -18.07
N SER A 96 -2.89 -14.26 -17.33
CA SER A 96 -4.12 -15.04 -17.09
C SER A 96 -5.16 -14.27 -16.27
N GLU A 97 -4.74 -13.27 -15.49
CA GLU A 97 -5.61 -12.41 -14.66
C GLU A 97 -5.86 -11.05 -15.33
N LEU A 98 -5.68 -10.95 -16.65
CA LEU A 98 -5.97 -9.73 -17.38
C LEU A 98 -7.44 -9.35 -17.18
N ARG A 99 -7.68 -8.18 -16.58
CA ARG A 99 -9.03 -7.63 -16.43
C ARG A 99 -9.58 -7.30 -17.82
N MET A 100 -10.47 -8.15 -18.31
CA MET A 100 -11.14 -7.98 -19.61
C MET A 100 -12.47 -7.22 -19.51
N LYS A 101 -12.94 -6.95 -18.29
CA LYS A 101 -14.15 -6.16 -18.03
C LYS A 101 -13.73 -4.83 -17.42
N PRO A 102 -14.29 -3.70 -17.88
CA PRO A 102 -14.04 -2.42 -17.24
C PRO A 102 -14.60 -2.45 -15.82
N ASP A 103 -13.91 -1.78 -14.90
CA ASP A 103 -14.42 -1.55 -13.57
C ASP A 103 -15.68 -0.65 -13.67
N LEU A 104 -16.82 -1.16 -13.23
CA LEU A 104 -18.07 -0.41 -13.19
C LEU A 104 -18.19 0.25 -11.83
N TYR A 105 -17.87 1.54 -11.77
CA TYR A 105 -18.02 2.32 -10.54
C TYR A 105 -19.49 2.61 -10.24
N PRO A 106 -19.91 2.59 -8.97
CA PRO A 106 -21.24 3.00 -8.57
C PRO A 106 -21.58 4.44 -9.03
N PRO A 107 -22.87 4.78 -9.21
CA PRO A 107 -23.27 6.17 -9.36
C PRO A 107 -22.76 6.99 -8.18
N HIS A 108 -22.28 8.21 -8.47
CA HIS A 108 -21.72 9.11 -7.46
C HIS A 108 -20.46 8.58 -6.73
N TYR A 109 -19.72 7.67 -7.36
CA TYR A 109 -18.44 7.20 -6.87
C TYR A 109 -17.41 8.33 -6.83
N GLY A 110 -16.77 8.48 -5.68
CA GLY A 110 -15.59 9.31 -5.49
C GLY A 110 -14.63 8.59 -4.56
N ILE A 111 -13.33 8.74 -4.84
CA ILE A 111 -12.28 8.26 -3.97
C ILE A 111 -11.27 9.35 -3.69
N LEU A 112 -10.64 9.26 -2.52
CA LEU A 112 -9.40 9.97 -2.21
C LEU A 112 -8.33 8.95 -1.86
N GLU A 113 -7.10 9.28 -2.21
CA GLU A 113 -5.97 8.38 -2.05
C GLU A 113 -4.86 9.08 -1.28
N ALA A 114 -4.18 8.31 -0.44
CA ALA A 114 -2.94 8.73 0.19
C ALA A 114 -1.98 7.57 0.20
N THR A 115 -0.69 7.86 0.00
CA THR A 115 0.35 6.85 -0.03
C THR A 115 1.56 7.25 0.78
N VAL A 116 2.25 6.23 1.31
CA VAL A 116 3.57 6.39 1.93
C VAL A 116 4.47 5.20 1.58
N LEU A 117 5.72 5.47 1.27
CA LEU A 117 6.77 4.44 1.18
C LEU A 117 7.19 4.00 2.58
N ILE A 118 7.39 2.70 2.75
CA ILE A 118 8.05 2.14 3.93
C ILE A 118 9.45 1.72 3.50
N SER A 119 10.47 2.29 4.13
CA SER A 119 11.86 1.92 3.86
C SER A 119 12.11 0.44 4.16
N ALA A 120 13.07 -0.15 3.47
CA ALA A 120 13.58 -1.48 3.77
C ALA A 120 14.09 -1.58 5.21
N ALA A 121 14.68 -0.50 5.74
CA ALA A 121 15.14 -0.44 7.12
C ALA A 121 14.00 -0.64 8.13
N ILE A 122 12.86 0.04 7.95
CA ILE A 122 11.68 -0.14 8.81
C ILE A 122 11.01 -1.49 8.55
N PHE A 123 10.78 -1.84 7.28
CA PHE A 123 10.02 -3.04 6.95
C PHE A 123 10.74 -4.32 7.36
N HIS A 124 12.07 -4.40 7.21
CA HIS A 124 12.86 -5.60 7.54
C HIS A 124 13.40 -5.61 8.98
N ALA A 125 13.14 -4.57 9.78
CA ALA A 125 13.43 -4.60 11.21
C ALA A 125 12.67 -5.74 11.91
N THR A 126 13.22 -6.25 13.02
CA THR A 126 12.63 -7.37 13.77
C THR A 126 11.21 -7.03 14.27
N ASP A 127 10.99 -5.78 14.66
CA ASP A 127 9.72 -5.22 15.13
C ASP A 127 8.93 -4.48 14.03
N GLY A 128 9.47 -4.40 12.81
CA GLY A 128 8.87 -3.69 11.68
C GLY A 128 7.40 -4.06 11.43
N PRO A 129 7.06 -5.35 11.23
CA PRO A 129 5.67 -5.79 11.04
C PRO A 129 4.72 -5.37 12.15
N ALA A 130 5.17 -5.42 13.41
CA ALA A 130 4.37 -5.03 14.57
C ALA A 130 4.17 -3.51 14.63
N LEU A 131 5.24 -2.73 14.38
CA LEU A 131 5.19 -1.27 14.29
C LEU A 131 4.20 -0.83 13.19
N ILE A 132 4.31 -1.42 12.00
CA ILE A 132 3.44 -1.09 10.86
C ILE A 132 1.99 -1.45 11.20
N ALA A 133 1.70 -2.65 11.70
CA ALA A 133 0.36 -3.04 12.11
C ALA A 133 -0.23 -2.09 13.16
N SER A 134 0.57 -1.69 14.14
CA SER A 134 0.16 -0.72 15.18
C SER A 134 -0.19 0.62 14.57
N LYS A 135 0.64 1.16 13.67
CA LYS A 135 0.38 2.46 13.02
C LYS A 135 -0.83 2.43 12.10
N LEU A 136 -1.00 1.36 11.32
CA LEU A 136 -2.17 1.19 10.46
C LEU A 136 -3.47 1.04 11.26
N SER A 137 -3.41 0.53 12.50
CA SER A 137 -4.58 0.44 13.39
C SER A 137 -5.12 1.80 13.84
N GLU A 138 -4.31 2.86 13.76
CA GLU A 138 -4.75 4.24 14.05
C GLU A 138 -5.70 4.77 12.94
N LEU A 139 -5.76 4.11 11.78
CA LEU A 139 -6.68 4.43 10.69
C LEU A 139 -8.03 3.73 10.91
N THR A 140 -9.11 4.51 11.05
CA THR A 140 -10.47 3.95 11.08
C THR A 140 -10.94 3.64 9.66
N LEU A 141 -11.04 2.37 9.28
CA LEU A 141 -11.60 1.94 7.99
C LEU A 141 -13.13 1.89 8.05
N LYS A 142 -13.78 2.46 7.03
CA LYS A 142 -15.23 2.39 6.82
C LYS A 142 -15.56 1.40 5.70
N PRO A 143 -16.84 1.00 5.55
CA PRO A 143 -17.27 0.30 4.35
C PRO A 143 -16.83 0.99 3.07
N ASN A 144 -16.29 0.21 2.13
CA ASN A 144 -15.68 0.65 0.86
C ASN A 144 -14.30 1.34 0.95
N ASP A 145 -13.75 1.55 2.15
CA ASP A 145 -12.34 1.93 2.27
C ASP A 145 -11.45 0.70 2.03
N ILE A 146 -10.29 0.94 1.43
CA ILE A 146 -9.28 -0.09 1.18
C ILE A 146 -7.93 0.44 1.64
N LEU A 147 -7.20 -0.37 2.38
CA LEU A 147 -5.81 -0.13 2.75
C LEU A 147 -4.99 -1.30 2.22
N PHE A 148 -3.98 -1.03 1.40
CA PHE A 148 -3.18 -2.10 0.83
C PHE A 148 -1.71 -1.75 0.72
N THR A 149 -0.89 -2.78 0.52
CA THR A 149 0.53 -2.66 0.23
C THR A 149 0.82 -3.02 -1.21
N SER A 150 1.85 -2.43 -1.80
CA SER A 150 2.47 -2.89 -3.03
C SER A 150 3.92 -3.22 -2.77
N ASN A 151 4.33 -4.42 -3.19
CA ASN A 151 5.70 -4.89 -3.03
C ASN A 151 6.66 -4.04 -3.82
N LEU A 152 7.72 -3.55 -3.18
CA LEU A 152 8.83 -2.87 -3.82
C LEU A 152 10.12 -3.70 -3.65
N GLY A 153 11.28 -3.08 -3.82
CA GLY A 153 12.58 -3.75 -3.76
C GLY A 153 13.00 -4.44 -5.07
N GLY A 154 13.83 -5.47 -4.93
CA GLY A 154 14.32 -6.27 -6.06
C GLY A 154 15.02 -5.40 -7.12
N ARG A 155 14.61 -5.57 -8.39
CA ARG A 155 15.24 -4.86 -9.51
C ARG A 155 15.09 -3.34 -9.45
N VAL A 156 14.08 -2.83 -8.74
CA VAL A 156 13.91 -1.38 -8.51
C VAL A 156 15.05 -0.85 -7.64
N SER A 157 15.43 -1.57 -6.59
CA SER A 157 16.56 -1.19 -5.72
C SER A 157 17.90 -1.27 -6.43
N GLU A 158 18.06 -2.19 -7.38
CA GLU A 158 19.31 -2.41 -8.10
C GLU A 158 19.57 -1.40 -9.23
N ASN A 159 18.56 -0.67 -9.69
CA ASN A 159 18.68 0.22 -10.86
C ASN A 159 19.38 1.56 -10.57
N THR A 160 20.30 1.60 -9.61
CA THR A 160 20.96 2.82 -9.10
C THR A 160 21.71 3.61 -10.17
N ALA A 161 22.23 2.93 -11.19
CA ALA A 161 22.96 3.54 -12.30
C ALA A 161 22.06 4.23 -13.35
N ILE A 162 20.74 4.02 -13.31
CA ILE A 162 19.82 4.61 -14.28
C ILE A 162 19.41 6.02 -13.81
N GLU A 163 19.68 7.04 -14.61
CA GLU A 163 19.21 8.40 -14.34
C GLU A 163 17.75 8.55 -14.81
N ILE A 164 16.81 8.50 -13.85
CA ILE A 164 15.38 8.72 -14.08
C ILE A 164 14.82 9.69 -13.04
N ALA A 165 13.69 10.31 -13.35
CA ALA A 165 12.99 11.26 -12.48
C ALA A 165 12.22 10.59 -11.32
N LEU A 166 12.63 9.39 -10.90
CA LEU A 166 12.03 8.68 -9.78
C LEU A 166 12.61 9.22 -8.47
N HIS A 167 11.77 9.46 -7.46
CA HIS A 167 12.25 9.86 -6.14
C HIS A 167 13.28 8.83 -5.62
N PRO A 168 14.48 9.23 -5.14
CA PRO A 168 15.55 8.29 -4.78
C PRO A 168 15.11 7.19 -3.79
N ALA A 169 14.28 7.56 -2.81
CA ALA A 169 13.72 6.64 -1.80
C ALA A 169 12.97 5.42 -2.36
N TRP A 170 12.50 5.44 -3.62
CA TRP A 170 11.91 4.23 -4.23
C TRP A 170 12.89 3.05 -4.28
N ARG A 171 14.19 3.32 -4.38
CA ARG A 171 15.24 2.30 -4.39
C ARG A 171 15.50 1.72 -3.00
N GLU A 172 15.12 2.45 -1.96
CA GLU A 172 15.33 2.09 -0.56
C GLU A 172 14.05 1.57 0.11
N ALA A 173 12.92 1.62 -0.59
CA ALA A 173 11.62 1.18 -0.08
C ALA A 173 11.39 -0.31 -0.31
N ALA A 174 10.80 -0.97 0.70
CA ALA A 174 10.36 -2.35 0.59
C ALA A 174 8.86 -2.46 0.28
N GLN A 175 8.06 -1.48 0.70
CA GLN A 175 6.61 -1.46 0.49
C GLN A 175 6.11 -0.05 0.19
N LEU A 176 5.05 0.04 -0.60
CA LEU A 176 4.20 1.24 -0.72
C LEU A 176 2.88 0.94 -0.02
N VAL A 177 2.52 1.69 1.01
CA VAL A 177 1.17 1.64 1.60
C VAL A 177 0.28 2.62 0.87
N THR A 178 -0.91 2.18 0.48
CA THR A 178 -1.96 2.99 -0.15
C THR A 178 -3.23 2.90 0.66
N LEU A 179 -3.76 4.04 1.07
CA LEU A 179 -5.09 4.20 1.63
C LEU A 179 -6.01 4.77 0.55
N VAL A 180 -7.13 4.11 0.31
CA VAL A 180 -8.22 4.57 -0.56
C VAL A 180 -9.45 4.80 0.32
N ARG A 181 -9.92 6.04 0.34
CA ARG A 181 -11.15 6.44 1.04
C ARG A 181 -12.30 6.53 0.06
N ALA A 182 -13.42 5.90 0.38
CA ALA A 182 -14.67 6.17 -0.31
C ALA A 182 -15.19 7.56 0.12
N VAL A 183 -15.63 8.35 -0.85
CA VAL A 183 -16.10 9.72 -0.64
C VAL A 183 -17.61 9.78 -0.78
N GLU A 184 -18.27 10.34 0.24
CA GLU A 184 -19.69 10.65 0.17
C GLU A 184 -19.91 11.80 -0.84
N PRO A 185 -20.91 11.70 -1.73
CA PRO A 185 -20.97 12.55 -2.92
C PRO A 185 -21.44 13.99 -2.71
N SER A 186 -21.97 14.35 -1.54
CA SER A 186 -22.33 15.74 -1.23
C SER A 186 -21.09 16.65 -1.17
N VAL A 187 -21.31 17.96 -1.25
CA VAL A 187 -20.24 18.95 -1.10
C VAL A 187 -19.60 18.84 0.29
N GLU A 188 -20.43 18.70 1.33
CA GLU A 188 -19.95 18.56 2.71
C GLU A 188 -19.16 17.26 2.92
N GLY A 189 -19.62 16.14 2.35
CA GLY A 189 -18.91 14.88 2.41
C GLY A 189 -17.55 14.92 1.72
N LYS A 190 -17.45 15.58 0.56
CA LYS A 190 -16.19 15.79 -0.15
C LYS A 190 -15.20 16.64 0.63
N LEU A 191 -15.66 17.76 1.19
CA LEU A 191 -14.82 18.65 2.01
C LEU A 191 -14.35 17.92 3.27
N SER A 192 -15.26 17.23 3.97
CA SER A 192 -14.92 16.45 5.15
C SER A 192 -13.93 15.32 4.83
N ALA A 193 -14.08 14.64 3.69
CA ALA A 193 -13.15 13.60 3.27
C ALA A 193 -11.74 14.16 2.99
N LEU A 194 -11.64 15.30 2.31
CA LEU A 194 -10.37 16.00 2.06
C LEU A 194 -9.72 16.41 3.38
N ASP A 195 -10.45 17.11 4.25
CA ASP A 195 -9.93 17.60 5.52
C ASP A 195 -9.45 16.44 6.41
N ASN A 196 -10.23 15.36 6.48
CA ASN A 196 -9.85 14.17 7.26
C ASN A 196 -8.61 13.47 6.68
N LEU A 197 -8.50 13.37 5.36
CA LEU A 197 -7.35 12.74 4.72
C LEU A 197 -6.07 13.51 5.07
N THR A 198 -6.07 14.82 4.81
CA THR A 198 -4.90 15.70 4.96
C THR A 198 -4.54 15.91 6.43
N ALA A 199 -5.52 16.16 7.29
CA ALA A 199 -5.28 16.53 8.69
C ALA A 199 -5.07 15.34 9.62
N ARG A 200 -5.52 14.14 9.24
CA ARG A 200 -5.45 12.93 10.10
C ARG A 200 -4.74 11.77 9.43
N ASP A 201 -5.23 11.30 8.28
CA ASP A 201 -4.75 10.03 7.71
C ASP A 201 -3.33 10.12 7.16
N VAL A 202 -3.00 11.18 6.44
CA VAL A 202 -1.64 11.42 5.92
C VAL A 202 -0.61 11.51 7.06
N PRO A 203 -0.84 12.29 8.14
CA PRO A 203 0.04 12.26 9.31
C PRO A 203 0.24 10.88 9.93
N VAL A 204 -0.81 10.05 10.02
CA VAL A 204 -0.70 8.67 10.53
C VAL A 204 0.19 7.84 9.61
N LEU A 205 -0.04 7.88 8.29
CA LEU A 205 0.77 7.18 7.30
C LEU A 205 2.25 7.61 7.38
N TYR A 206 2.51 8.91 7.44
CA TYR A 206 3.86 9.47 7.58
C TYR A 206 4.53 9.18 8.93
N SER A 207 3.77 8.73 9.94
CA SER A 207 4.33 8.30 11.22
C SER A 207 4.89 6.88 11.21
N ILE A 208 4.60 6.08 10.17
CA ILE A 208 5.13 4.72 10.01
C ILE A 208 6.65 4.76 9.82
N ASP A 209 7.11 5.65 8.94
CA ASP A 209 8.52 5.93 8.70
C ASP A 209 8.75 7.44 8.74
N PRO A 210 9.05 8.00 9.94
CA PRO A 210 9.23 9.43 10.11
C PRO A 210 10.39 10.01 9.28
N THR A 211 11.33 9.17 8.87
CA THR A 211 12.51 9.55 8.08
C THR A 211 12.24 9.50 6.58
N ALA A 212 11.31 8.66 6.14
CA ALA A 212 10.95 8.45 4.75
C ALA A 212 9.47 8.75 4.47
N LYS A 213 9.01 9.96 4.80
CA LYS A 213 7.64 10.40 4.45
C LYS A 213 7.55 10.74 2.97
N ILE A 214 7.62 9.73 2.12
CA ILE A 214 7.63 9.86 0.66
C ILE A 214 6.34 9.29 0.12
N SER A 215 5.68 10.03 -0.75
CA SER A 215 4.36 9.65 -1.27
C SER A 215 4.42 9.43 -2.77
N TYR A 216 3.56 8.57 -3.30
CA TYR A 216 3.49 8.29 -4.72
C TYR A 216 2.49 9.25 -5.37
N ARG A 217 3.00 10.19 -6.16
CA ARG A 217 2.20 11.24 -6.81
C ARG A 217 0.90 10.76 -7.47
N ASN A 218 0.91 9.60 -8.11
CA ASN A 218 -0.25 9.12 -8.86
C ASN A 218 -1.42 8.68 -7.96
N LEU A 219 -1.15 8.42 -6.68
CA LEU A 219 -2.11 8.01 -5.64
C LEU A 219 -1.86 8.84 -4.35
N GLY A 220 -1.49 10.11 -4.53
CA GLY A 220 -1.07 11.01 -3.46
C GLY A 220 -2.21 11.90 -2.97
N ASP A 221 -2.01 12.52 -1.80
CA ASP A 221 -2.94 13.50 -1.25
C ASP A 221 -3.05 14.71 -2.21
N PRO A 222 -4.28 15.06 -2.66
CA PRO A 222 -4.49 16.24 -3.51
C PRO A 222 -4.14 17.57 -2.82
N GLN A 223 -3.93 17.59 -1.50
CA GLN A 223 -3.55 18.77 -0.71
C GLN A 223 -2.13 18.68 -0.13
N GLU A 224 -1.27 17.78 -0.66
CA GLU A 224 0.10 17.61 -0.17
C GLU A 224 0.90 18.93 -0.25
N LYS A 225 1.23 19.48 0.92
CA LYS A 225 1.87 20.80 1.04
C LYS A 225 3.35 20.78 0.66
N GLU A 226 4.03 19.66 0.89
CA GLU A 226 5.46 19.49 0.62
C GLU A 226 5.71 18.67 -0.65
N PHE A 227 4.76 18.71 -1.61
CA PHE A 227 4.70 17.80 -2.75
C PHE A 227 6.01 17.75 -3.57
N GLN A 228 6.76 18.85 -3.66
CA GLN A 228 8.05 18.90 -4.33
C GLN A 228 9.02 17.87 -3.74
N ALA A 229 9.17 17.89 -2.42
CA ALA A 229 10.02 16.97 -1.69
C ALA A 229 9.39 15.58 -1.62
N ARG A 230 8.08 15.50 -1.36
CA ARG A 230 7.37 14.23 -1.11
C ARG A 230 7.23 13.36 -2.36
N TYR A 231 7.04 13.95 -3.53
CA TYR A 231 6.81 13.21 -4.79
C TYR A 231 8.07 13.06 -5.64
N TRP A 232 8.95 14.06 -5.63
CA TRP A 232 10.08 14.13 -6.57
C TRP A 232 11.42 14.05 -5.87
N GLY A 233 11.52 14.66 -4.69
CA GLY A 233 12.78 14.90 -3.98
C GLY A 233 13.40 16.21 -4.48
N ALA A 234 14.12 16.92 -3.61
CA ALA A 234 14.57 18.29 -3.88
C ALA A 234 15.40 18.41 -5.18
N ASP A 235 16.41 17.55 -5.35
CA ASP A 235 17.33 17.59 -6.49
C ASP A 235 16.62 17.27 -7.81
N ASN A 236 15.77 16.24 -7.80
CA ASN A 236 14.97 15.87 -8.96
C ASN A 236 13.96 16.96 -9.30
N TYR A 237 13.29 17.55 -8.31
CA TYR A 237 12.33 18.63 -8.56
C TYR A 237 13.01 19.83 -9.21
N ALA A 238 14.18 20.26 -8.72
CA ALA A 238 14.94 21.36 -9.30
C ALA A 238 15.32 21.09 -10.78
N ARG A 239 15.84 19.88 -11.06
CA ARG A 239 16.17 19.46 -12.44
C ARG A 239 14.94 19.40 -13.35
N LEU A 240 13.83 18.90 -12.82
CA LEU A 240 12.56 18.82 -13.55
C LEU A 240 11.99 20.22 -13.84
N VAL A 241 12.07 21.16 -12.90
CA VAL A 241 11.66 22.57 -13.12
C VAL A 241 12.50 23.20 -14.23
N ALA A 242 13.83 23.03 -14.20
CA ALA A 242 14.69 23.55 -15.27
C ALA A 242 14.31 22.96 -16.64
N THR A 243 13.99 21.67 -16.70
CA THR A 243 13.50 21.00 -17.90
C THR A 243 12.16 21.59 -18.34
N LYS A 244 11.21 21.75 -17.41
CA LYS A 244 9.89 22.32 -17.68
C LYS A 244 9.99 23.75 -18.24
N THR A 245 10.81 24.61 -17.65
CA THR A 245 11.01 25.98 -18.12
C THR A 245 11.62 26.04 -19.52
N ALA A 246 12.54 25.12 -19.85
CA ALA A 246 13.15 25.06 -21.18
C ALA A 246 12.15 24.62 -22.27
N TRP A 247 11.24 23.70 -21.94
CA TRP A 247 10.34 23.07 -22.91
C TRP A 247 8.91 23.62 -22.92
N ASP A 248 8.48 24.27 -21.84
CA ASP A 248 7.18 24.95 -21.72
C ASP A 248 7.33 26.29 -20.98
N PRO A 249 8.06 27.27 -21.56
CA PRO A 249 8.35 28.56 -20.92
C PRO A 249 7.09 29.42 -20.69
N SER A 250 5.99 29.13 -21.40
CA SER A 250 4.71 29.82 -21.25
C SER A 250 3.76 29.14 -20.26
N HIS A 251 4.17 28.04 -19.62
CA HIS A 251 3.34 27.25 -18.71
C HIS A 251 2.00 26.84 -19.32
N LEU A 252 1.99 26.38 -20.58
CA LEU A 252 0.78 25.89 -21.24
C LEU A 252 0.23 24.63 -20.57
N PHE A 253 1.11 23.76 -20.07
CA PHE A 253 0.71 22.51 -19.42
C PHE A 253 0.82 22.63 -17.90
N MET A 254 -0.26 23.05 -17.24
CA MET A 254 -0.34 23.18 -15.78
C MET A 254 -1.12 22.03 -15.16
N THR A 255 -0.65 21.57 -14.00
CA THR A 255 -1.36 20.58 -13.18
C THR A 255 -1.18 20.93 -11.70
N SER A 256 -2.20 20.63 -10.87
CA SER A 256 -2.04 20.73 -9.42
C SER A 256 -0.93 19.79 -8.95
N LEU A 257 -0.07 20.26 -8.04
CA LEU A 257 1.08 19.51 -7.49
C LEU A 257 2.04 18.96 -8.58
N GLY A 258 2.07 19.60 -9.74
CA GLY A 258 2.97 19.31 -10.84
C GLY A 258 4.34 19.98 -10.71
N VAL A 259 5.22 19.67 -11.65
CA VAL A 259 6.49 20.39 -11.78
C VAL A 259 6.24 21.72 -12.50
N GLY A 260 6.71 22.82 -11.91
CA GLY A 260 6.67 24.16 -12.51
C GLY A 260 5.31 24.82 -12.32
#